data_AF-A0A661RJZ3-F1
#
_entry.id   AF-A0A661RJZ3-F1
#
_cell.length_a   1.000
_cell.length_b   1.000
_cell.length_c   1.000
_cell.angle_alpha   90.00
_cell.angle_beta   90.00
_cell.angle_gamma   90.00
#
_symmetry.space_group_name_H-M   'P 1'
#
loop_
_entity.id
_entity.type
_entity.pdbx_description
1 polymer ?
#
loop_
_entity_poly.entity_id
_entity_poly.type
_entity_poly.pdbx_seq_one_letter_code
_entity_poly.pdbx_strand_id
1 'polypeptide(L)'
;MESLTQQILDCLRQCAPFALATIISHKGSTPRTSGSKMMVLADGSIHGTIGGGLVEARVMDTCLEMMSTPQSKILEFTLNKDLKDGLDMVCGGDLTVWIETFGTNPVPDLIQVFTTMAAQEKAGKKAVLISKIQGFSGSSFTTDKCLVLPDGTVKGCR
;
A
#
# COMPACT_ATOMS: atom_id res chain seq x y z
N MET A 1 12.60 1.89 -15.56
CA MET A 1 11.95 2.28 -14.29
C MET A 1 11.80 1.00 -13.48
N GLU A 2 12.25 1.01 -12.24
CA GLU A 2 12.19 -0.14 -11.35
C GLU A 2 10.74 -0.42 -10.93
N SER A 3 10.35 -1.70 -10.74
CA SER A 3 8.99 -2.02 -10.34
C SER A 3 8.78 -1.70 -8.85
N LEU A 4 7.55 -1.36 -8.47
CA LEU A 4 7.20 -1.08 -7.08
C LEU A 4 7.57 -2.27 -6.15
N THR A 5 7.38 -3.49 -6.63
CA THR A 5 7.75 -4.73 -5.93
C THR A 5 9.24 -4.79 -5.63
N GLN A 6 10.07 -4.40 -6.59
CA GLN A 6 11.51 -4.38 -6.43
C GLN A 6 11.94 -3.31 -5.40
N GLN A 7 11.35 -2.12 -5.44
CA GLN A 7 11.62 -1.05 -4.47
C GLN A 7 11.23 -1.45 -3.04
N ILE A 8 10.09 -2.11 -2.86
CA ILE A 8 9.67 -2.67 -1.57
C ILE A 8 10.71 -3.69 -1.09
N LEU A 9 11.12 -4.62 -1.96
CA LEU A 9 12.11 -5.64 -1.61
C LEU A 9 13.44 -5.03 -1.18
N ASP A 10 13.89 -3.97 -1.85
CA ASP A 10 15.15 -3.31 -1.53
C ASP A 10 15.09 -2.60 -0.18
N CYS A 11 13.98 -1.91 0.13
CA CYS A 11 13.79 -1.31 1.45
C CYS A 11 13.77 -2.37 2.56
N LEU A 12 13.06 -3.49 2.33
CA LEU A 12 13.02 -4.61 3.27
C LEU A 12 14.42 -5.21 3.49
N ARG A 13 15.24 -5.37 2.45
CA ARG A 13 16.61 -5.91 2.58
C ARG A 13 17.57 -4.95 3.26
N GLN A 14 17.37 -3.65 3.08
CA GLN A 14 18.18 -2.60 3.69
C GLN A 14 17.72 -2.24 5.11
N CYS A 15 16.65 -2.88 5.60
CA CYS A 15 15.99 -2.49 6.85
C CYS A 15 15.61 -1.00 6.86
N ALA A 16 15.29 -0.43 5.69
CA ALA A 16 14.90 0.96 5.54
C ALA A 16 13.39 1.09 5.77
N PRO A 17 12.94 2.04 6.62
CA PRO A 17 11.52 2.21 6.90
C PRO A 17 10.79 2.84 5.71
N PHE A 18 9.56 2.39 5.48
CA PHE A 18 8.67 2.93 4.44
C PHE A 18 7.21 2.69 4.80
N ALA A 19 6.31 3.39 4.10
CA ALA A 19 4.87 3.15 4.15
C ALA A 19 4.35 2.69 2.79
N LEU A 20 3.29 1.89 2.80
CA LEU A 20 2.55 1.48 1.62
C LEU A 20 1.08 1.84 1.78
N ALA A 21 0.59 2.74 0.92
CA ALA A 21 -0.81 3.07 0.77
C ALA A 21 -1.41 2.28 -0.40
N THR A 22 -2.54 1.62 -0.18
CA THR A 22 -3.27 0.84 -1.18
C THR A 22 -4.73 1.27 -1.20
N ILE A 23 -5.28 1.60 -2.38
CA ILE A 23 -6.74 1.73 -2.53
C ILE A 23 -7.35 0.33 -2.42
N ILE A 24 -8.10 0.07 -1.36
CA ILE A 24 -8.74 -1.24 -1.12
C ILE A 24 -10.19 -1.25 -1.57
N SER A 25 -10.85 -0.09 -1.63
CA SER A 25 -12.22 0.06 -2.13
C SER A 25 -12.38 1.40 -2.84
N HIS A 26 -13.21 1.41 -3.88
CA HIS A 26 -13.63 2.64 -4.55
C HIS A 26 -15.09 2.52 -5.00
N LYS A 27 -15.80 3.64 -5.06
CA LYS A 27 -17.15 3.74 -5.61
C LYS A 27 -17.28 5.02 -6.44
N GLY A 28 -18.11 4.99 -7.48
CA GLY A 28 -18.30 6.15 -8.35
C GLY A 28 -17.04 6.50 -9.16
N SER A 29 -16.96 7.76 -9.60
CA SER A 29 -15.83 8.24 -10.39
C SER A 29 -14.70 8.65 -9.46
N THR A 30 -13.55 7.99 -9.57
CA THR A 30 -12.34 8.21 -8.76
C THR A 30 -11.11 8.23 -9.68
N PRO A 31 -10.04 8.98 -9.34
CA PRO A 31 -8.87 9.14 -10.22
C PRO A 31 -8.06 7.85 -10.39
N ARG A 32 -8.15 6.95 -9.41
CA ARG A 32 -7.57 5.61 -9.41
C ARG A 32 -8.52 4.62 -8.76
N THR A 33 -8.35 3.36 -9.15
CA THR A 33 -9.22 2.26 -8.71
C THR A 33 -8.52 1.35 -7.70
N SER A 34 -9.30 0.48 -7.07
CA SER A 34 -8.82 -0.55 -6.15
C SER A 34 -7.63 -1.31 -6.71
N GLY A 35 -6.62 -1.54 -5.87
CA GLY A 35 -5.35 -2.16 -6.24
C GLY A 35 -4.24 -1.17 -6.57
N SER A 36 -4.56 0.12 -6.80
CA SER A 36 -3.53 1.16 -6.95
C SER A 36 -2.74 1.32 -5.66
N LYS A 37 -1.42 1.49 -5.79
CA LYS A 37 -0.49 1.58 -4.65
C LYS A 37 0.42 2.79 -4.78
N MET A 38 0.76 3.35 -3.62
CA MET A 38 1.78 4.36 -3.45
C MET A 38 2.65 3.97 -2.27
N MET A 39 3.95 3.87 -2.50
CA MET A 39 4.96 3.72 -1.46
C MET A 39 5.50 5.10 -1.11
N VAL A 40 5.68 5.36 0.18
CA VAL A 40 6.22 6.61 0.72
C VAL A 40 7.46 6.27 1.53
N LEU A 41 8.59 6.93 1.21
CA LEU A 41 9.85 6.78 1.93
C LEU A 41 9.97 7.80 3.07
N ALA A 42 10.91 7.57 3.98
CA ALA A 42 11.13 8.42 5.15
C ALA A 42 11.55 9.87 4.80
N ASP A 43 12.11 10.08 3.62
CA ASP A 43 12.45 11.41 3.10
C ASP A 43 11.28 12.12 2.40
N GLY A 44 10.09 11.50 2.38
CA GLY A 44 8.89 12.00 1.72
C GLY A 44 8.82 11.72 0.22
N SER A 45 9.84 11.10 -0.38
CA SER A 45 9.75 10.67 -1.78
C SER A 45 8.76 9.52 -1.94
N ILE A 46 8.17 9.41 -3.14
CA ILE A 46 7.14 8.41 -3.43
C ILE A 46 7.44 7.56 -4.66
N HIS A 47 6.87 6.36 -4.66
CA HIS A 47 6.79 5.49 -5.81
C HIS A 47 5.38 4.97 -6.04
N GLY A 48 4.91 5.04 -7.28
CA GLY A 48 3.50 4.83 -7.58
C GLY A 48 2.64 6.04 -7.20
N THR A 49 1.32 5.90 -7.33
CA THR A 49 0.35 6.97 -7.06
C THR A 49 -1.02 6.35 -6.77
N ILE A 50 -1.78 7.02 -5.90
CA ILE A 50 -3.19 6.70 -5.65
C ILE A 50 -4.14 7.71 -6.30
N GLY A 51 -3.64 8.56 -7.19
CA GLY A 51 -4.44 9.45 -8.04
C GLY A 51 -4.16 10.94 -7.89
N GLY A 52 -3.21 11.34 -7.04
CA GLY A 52 -2.81 12.74 -6.88
C GLY A 52 -3.78 13.60 -6.06
N GLY A 53 -3.52 14.91 -6.08
CA GLY A 53 -4.34 15.92 -5.42
C GLY A 53 -4.33 15.83 -3.88
N LEU A 54 -5.34 16.42 -3.25
CA LEU A 54 -5.36 16.58 -1.79
C LEU A 54 -5.54 15.24 -1.03
N VAL A 55 -6.16 14.23 -1.65
CA VAL A 55 -6.23 12.87 -1.07
C VAL A 55 -4.84 12.25 -1.01
N GLU A 56 -4.06 12.32 -2.08
CA GLU A 56 -2.70 11.79 -2.09
C GLU A 56 -1.81 12.53 -1.08
N ALA A 57 -1.90 13.87 -1.03
CA ALA A 57 -1.20 14.68 -0.03
C ALA A 57 -1.56 14.25 1.40
N ARG A 58 -2.86 14.12 1.72
CA ARG A 58 -3.30 13.72 3.06
C ARG A 58 -2.84 12.30 3.43
N VAL A 59 -2.81 11.39 2.47
CA VAL A 59 -2.28 10.03 2.66
C VAL A 59 -0.77 10.07 2.88
N MET A 60 -0.01 10.89 2.12
CA MET A 60 1.43 11.06 2.32
C MET A 60 1.75 11.59 3.73
N ASP A 61 1.06 12.62 4.19
CA ASP A 61 1.23 13.15 5.56
C ASP A 61 0.98 12.07 6.61
N THR A 62 -0.11 11.31 6.45
CA THR A 62 -0.46 10.23 7.36
C THR A 62 0.59 9.11 7.34
N CYS A 63 1.13 8.76 6.17
CA CYS A 63 2.21 7.79 6.04
C CYS A 63 3.47 8.23 6.81
N LEU A 64 3.87 9.50 6.68
CA LEU A 64 5.03 10.06 7.37
C LEU A 64 4.83 10.11 8.89
N GLU A 65 3.65 10.53 9.35
CA GLU A 65 3.27 10.51 10.78
C GLU A 65 3.36 9.09 11.37
N MET A 66 2.93 8.08 10.61
CA MET A 66 2.89 6.68 11.05
C MET A 66 4.25 5.97 10.99
N MET A 67 5.23 6.48 10.24
CA MET A 67 6.42 5.72 9.82
C MET A 67 7.37 5.31 10.97
N SER A 68 7.22 5.92 12.14
CA SER A 68 8.08 5.66 13.31
C SER A 68 7.96 4.25 13.89
N THR A 69 6.81 3.60 13.74
CA THR A 69 6.55 2.24 14.26
C THR A 69 5.70 1.43 13.30
N PRO A 70 5.90 0.10 13.18
CA PRO A 70 5.04 -0.74 12.36
C PRO A 70 3.58 -0.69 12.83
N GLN A 71 2.74 -0.08 12.01
CA GLN A 71 1.32 0.13 12.27
C GLN A 71 0.51 0.20 10.95
N SER A 72 -0.81 0.02 11.03
CA SER A 72 -1.70 0.23 9.89
C SER A 72 -2.92 1.05 10.24
N LYS A 73 -3.47 1.71 9.23
CA LYS A 73 -4.62 2.60 9.33
C LYS A 73 -5.44 2.55 8.06
N ILE A 74 -6.75 2.73 8.18
CA ILE A 74 -7.65 2.91 7.05
C ILE A 74 -8.11 4.37 7.05
N LEU A 75 -8.08 5.00 5.88
CA LEU A 75 -8.64 6.31 5.63
C LEU A 75 -9.78 6.19 4.61
N GLU A 76 -10.90 6.83 4.91
CA GLU A 76 -12.06 6.91 4.01
C GLU A 76 -12.19 8.34 3.51
N PHE A 77 -12.43 8.49 2.21
CA PHE A 77 -12.58 9.78 1.55
C PHE A 77 -13.86 9.76 0.71
N THR A 78 -14.66 10.81 0.86
CA THR A 78 -15.76 11.11 -0.05
C THR A 78 -15.36 12.31 -0.89
N LEU A 79 -15.28 12.09 -2.20
CA LEU A 79 -14.95 13.10 -3.20
C LEU A 79 -16.28 13.74 -3.62
N ASN A 80 -16.60 14.90 -3.04
CA ASN A 80 -17.82 15.65 -3.31
C ASN A 80 -17.47 16.99 -3.96
N LYS A 81 -18.23 17.37 -4.99
CA LYS A 81 -18.09 18.67 -5.67
C LYS A 81 -18.65 19.86 -4.87
N ASP A 82 -19.55 19.62 -3.94
CA ASP A 82 -20.42 20.65 -3.34
C ASP A 82 -20.12 20.98 -1.85
N LEU A 83 -19.07 20.41 -1.26
CA LEU A 83 -18.67 20.73 0.12
C LEU A 83 -17.76 21.97 0.11
N LYS A 84 -18.10 22.98 0.93
CA LYS A 84 -17.28 24.20 1.14
C LYS A 84 -15.92 23.93 1.81
N ASP A 85 -15.75 22.73 2.38
CA ASP A 85 -14.48 22.18 2.90
C ASP A 85 -13.96 21.02 2.02
N GLY A 86 -14.55 20.85 0.83
CA GLY A 86 -14.37 19.72 -0.06
C GLY A 86 -13.02 19.79 -0.76
N LEU A 87 -12.21 18.75 -0.54
CA LEU A 87 -11.07 18.38 -1.37
C LEU A 87 -11.42 18.70 -2.84
N ASP A 88 -10.70 19.62 -3.48
CA ASP A 88 -10.97 20.13 -4.82
C ASP A 88 -10.81 19.03 -5.88
N MET A 89 -11.76 18.11 -5.90
CA MET A 89 -11.75 16.88 -6.66
C MET A 89 -13.05 16.82 -7.45
N VAL A 90 -12.89 16.95 -8.77
CA VAL A 90 -13.94 16.83 -9.77
C VAL A 90 -14.58 15.43 -9.78
N CYS A 91 -13.98 14.47 -9.09
CA CYS A 91 -14.44 13.11 -8.90
C CYS A 91 -15.58 13.08 -7.87
N GLY A 92 -16.71 12.43 -8.22
CA GLY A 92 -17.91 12.31 -7.37
C GLY A 92 -18.06 10.92 -6.77
N GLY A 93 -17.04 10.43 -6.07
CA GLY A 93 -16.92 9.03 -5.66
C GLY A 93 -16.33 8.86 -4.26
N ASP A 94 -16.28 7.63 -3.77
CA ASP A 94 -15.68 7.29 -2.47
C ASP A 94 -14.41 6.46 -2.66
N LEU A 95 -13.43 6.65 -1.77
CA LEU A 95 -12.18 5.91 -1.72
C LEU A 95 -11.90 5.41 -0.31
N THR A 96 -11.47 4.16 -0.19
CA THR A 96 -10.92 3.60 1.04
C THR A 96 -9.46 3.24 0.80
N VAL A 97 -8.57 3.89 1.53
CA VAL A 97 -7.12 3.69 1.46
C VAL A 97 -6.64 2.99 2.72
N TRP A 98 -5.97 1.86 2.54
CA TRP A 98 -5.27 1.16 3.60
C TRP A 98 -3.79 1.54 3.59
N ILE A 99 -3.28 2.02 4.72
CA ILE A 99 -1.89 2.39 4.95
C ILE A 99 -1.28 1.36 5.88
N GLU A 100 -0.11 0.85 5.49
CA GLU A 100 0.75 0.00 6.30
C GLU A 100 2.14 0.63 6.40
N THR A 101 2.78 0.53 7.55
CA THR A 101 4.16 0.99 7.74
C THR A 101 5.06 -0.17 8.10
N PHE A 102 6.26 -0.16 7.52
CA PHE A 102 7.27 -1.18 7.69
C PHE A 102 8.48 -0.52 8.34
N GLY A 103 8.87 -1.03 9.51
CA GLY A 103 10.00 -0.51 10.27
C GLY A 103 11.34 -1.14 9.87
N THR A 104 12.35 -0.93 10.70
CA THR A 104 13.73 -1.39 10.49
C THR A 104 13.99 -2.86 10.85
N ASN A 105 12.96 -3.60 11.26
CA ASN A 105 13.06 -5.02 11.60
C ASN A 105 12.04 -5.84 10.82
N PRO A 106 12.24 -6.02 9.50
CA PRO A 106 11.31 -6.75 8.65
C PRO A 106 11.29 -8.24 8.97
N VAL A 107 10.11 -8.83 8.96
CA VAL A 107 9.96 -10.27 9.17
C VAL A 107 10.52 -11.06 7.98
N PRO A 108 11.31 -12.14 8.18
CA PRO A 108 11.93 -12.90 7.10
C PRO A 108 10.95 -13.42 6.05
N ASP A 109 9.75 -13.83 6.48
CA ASP A 109 8.70 -14.36 5.59
C ASP A 109 8.24 -13.29 4.58
N LEU A 110 8.22 -12.01 4.96
CA LEU A 110 7.87 -10.90 4.08
C LEU A 110 8.95 -10.66 3.02
N ILE A 111 10.23 -10.75 3.41
CA ILE A 111 11.36 -10.67 2.45
C ILE A 111 11.25 -11.82 1.43
N GLN A 112 10.89 -13.02 1.88
CA GLN A 112 10.71 -14.18 0.99
C GLN A 112 9.55 -13.97 0.00
N VAL A 113 8.42 -13.43 0.48
CA VAL A 113 7.25 -13.08 -0.35
C VAL A 113 7.66 -12.12 -1.46
N PHE A 114 8.28 -10.99 -1.13
CA PHE A 114 8.66 -9.99 -2.13
C PHE A 114 9.84 -10.44 -3.01
N THR A 115 10.76 -11.26 -2.50
CA THR A 115 11.80 -11.91 -3.32
C THR A 115 11.18 -12.80 -4.38
N THR A 116 10.19 -13.63 -3.99
CA THR A 116 9.50 -14.50 -4.94
C THR A 116 8.68 -13.68 -5.94
N MET A 117 7.98 -12.65 -5.47
CA MET A 117 7.15 -11.78 -6.31
C MET A 117 7.99 -11.05 -7.37
N ALA A 118 9.12 -10.45 -6.98
CA ALA A 118 10.04 -9.79 -7.90
C ALA A 118 10.60 -10.76 -8.96
N ALA A 119 10.88 -12.01 -8.57
CA ALA A 119 11.32 -13.04 -9.51
C ALA A 119 10.22 -13.43 -10.52
N GLN A 120 8.95 -13.51 -10.10
CA GLN A 120 7.82 -13.77 -11.00
C GLN A 120 7.62 -12.61 -11.99
N GLU A 121 7.67 -11.36 -11.51
CA GLU A 121 7.59 -10.17 -12.36
C GLU A 121 8.69 -10.15 -13.42
N LYS A 122 9.94 -10.36 -13.01
CA LYS A 122 11.10 -10.42 -13.94
C LYS A 122 10.96 -11.53 -14.98
N ALA A 123 10.32 -12.64 -14.62
CA ALA A 123 10.06 -13.77 -15.52
C ALA A 123 8.80 -13.59 -16.37
N GLY A 124 8.06 -12.47 -16.24
CA GLY A 124 6.78 -12.26 -16.93
C GLY A 124 5.67 -13.23 -16.50
N LYS A 125 5.79 -13.81 -15.30
CA LYS A 125 4.85 -14.78 -14.74
C LYS A 125 3.87 -14.09 -13.80
N LYS A 126 2.69 -14.69 -13.65
CA LYS A 126 1.63 -14.21 -12.76
C LYS A 126 1.83 -14.73 -11.34
N ALA A 127 1.39 -13.95 -10.37
CA ALA A 127 1.23 -14.35 -8.97
C ALA A 127 0.13 -13.52 -8.32
N VAL A 128 -0.43 -13.99 -7.21
CA VAL A 128 -1.44 -13.28 -6.43
C VAL A 128 -0.87 -12.98 -5.05
N LEU A 129 -0.74 -11.70 -4.71
CA LEU A 129 -0.41 -11.27 -3.36
C LEU A 129 -1.69 -11.15 -2.53
N ILE A 130 -1.79 -11.95 -1.48
CA ILE A 130 -2.86 -11.89 -0.48
C ILE A 130 -2.31 -11.15 0.73
N SER A 131 -3.05 -10.16 1.21
CA SER A 131 -2.77 -9.47 2.46
C SER A 131 -3.97 -9.61 3.38
N LYS A 132 -3.75 -10.13 4.59
CA LYS A 132 -4.79 -10.12 5.62
C LYS A 132 -4.94 -8.67 6.10
N ILE A 133 -6.18 -8.22 6.27
CA ILE A 133 -6.49 -6.94 6.91
C ILE A 133 -7.32 -7.27 8.13
N GLN A 134 -6.88 -6.84 9.31
CA GLN A 134 -7.61 -7.03 10.57
C GLN A 134 -8.15 -5.69 11.05
N GLY A 135 -9.33 -5.71 11.67
CA GLY A 135 -9.94 -4.55 12.32
C GLY A 135 -10.23 -3.37 11.39
N PHE A 136 -11.46 -3.27 10.89
CA PHE A 136 -11.96 -2.01 10.28
C PHE A 136 -12.15 -0.89 11.32
N SER A 137 -11.87 -1.17 12.58
CA SER A 137 -11.95 -0.26 13.72
C SER A 137 -10.71 -0.44 14.61
N GLY A 138 -9.65 0.33 14.38
CA GLY A 138 -8.51 0.40 15.30
C GLY A 138 -7.13 0.27 14.66
N SER A 139 -6.10 0.33 15.51
CA SER A 139 -4.67 0.31 15.21
C SER A 139 -4.07 -1.10 15.08
N SER A 140 -4.88 -2.11 14.73
CA SER A 140 -4.37 -3.48 14.56
C SER A 140 -3.53 -3.58 13.30
N PHE A 141 -2.24 -3.85 13.47
CA PHE A 141 -1.26 -4.02 12.40
C PHE A 141 -1.06 -5.50 12.06
N THR A 142 -1.02 -5.82 10.77
CA THR A 142 -0.69 -7.17 10.30
C THR A 142 0.27 -7.09 9.12
N THR A 143 1.35 -7.87 9.20
CA THR A 143 2.28 -8.11 8.09
C THR A 143 1.95 -9.41 7.35
N ASP A 144 0.79 -10.01 7.61
CA ASP A 144 0.43 -11.33 7.11
C ASP A 144 0.15 -11.23 5.61
N LYS A 145 1.20 -11.48 4.83
CA LYS A 145 1.14 -11.53 3.38
C LYS A 145 1.56 -12.91 2.90
N CYS A 146 0.82 -13.44 1.94
CA CYS A 146 1.24 -14.60 1.17
C CYS A 146 1.20 -14.32 -0.32
N LEU A 147 2.11 -14.96 -1.02
CA LEU A 147 2.11 -15.02 -2.47
C LEU A 147 1.62 -16.38 -2.91
N VAL A 148 0.56 -16.41 -3.72
CA VAL A 148 0.05 -17.63 -4.36
C VAL A 148 0.54 -17.64 -5.80
N LEU A 149 1.23 -18.71 -6.17
CA LEU A 149 1.74 -18.94 -7.52
C LEU A 149 0.72 -19.69 -8.39
N PRO A 150 0.86 -19.67 -9.73
CA PRO A 150 -0.09 -20.32 -10.63
C PRO A 150 -0.23 -21.83 -10.45
N ASP A 151 0.78 -22.49 -9.89
CA ASP A 151 0.77 -23.92 -9.55
C ASP A 151 0.13 -24.22 -8.19
N GLY A 152 -0.40 -23.21 -7.50
CA GLY A 152 -1.00 -23.33 -6.17
C GLY A 152 0.02 -23.24 -5.02
N THR A 153 1.32 -23.13 -5.30
CA THR A 153 2.34 -22.94 -4.27
C THR A 153 2.09 -21.63 -3.52
N VAL A 154 2.12 -21.69 -2.19
CA VAL A 154 2.03 -20.52 -1.31
C VAL A 154 3.41 -20.21 -0.71
N LYS A 155 3.81 -18.93 -0.73
CA LYS A 155 4.98 -18.41 0.00
C LYS A 155 4.51 -17.38 1.03
N GLY A 156 5.09 -17.39 2.22
CA GLY A 156 4.61 -16.59 3.35
C GLY A 156 3.35 -17.16 4.00
N CYS A 157 2.69 -16.33 4.81
CA CYS A 157 1.58 -16.68 5.72
C CYS A 157 1.97 -17.68 6.85
N ARG A 158 1.74 -17.26 8.10
CA ARG A 158 1.70 -18.12 9.30
C ARG A 158 0.29 -18.12 9.87
#